data_AF-A0A2D4LM69-F1
#
_entry.id   AF-A0A2D4LM69-F1
#
_cell.length_a   1.000
_cell.length_b   1.000
_cell.length_c   1.000
_cell.angle_alpha   90.00
_cell.angle_beta   90.00
_cell.angle_gamma   90.00
#
_symmetry.space_group_name_H-M   'P 1'
#
loop_
_entity.id
_entity.type
_entity.pdbx_description
1 polymer ?
#
loop_
_entity_poly.entity_id
_entity_poly.type
_entity_poly.pdbx_seq_one_letter_code
_entity_poly.pdbx_strand_id
1 'polypeptide(L)'
;MTYTKKMSDEPMKYKGREILTLKQIPRRVRDQRRQYQFLTAQLIKYSVTFRRQIPEGILICWQDKKFRIDSLDKAHEFFGHHCTAKEQKCREEIESKSQD
;
A
#
# COMPACT_ATOMS: atom_id res chain seq x y z
N MET A 1 -4.40 26.18 -19.94
CA MET A 1 -4.81 24.92 -20.60
C MET A 1 -3.80 23.82 -20.28
N THR A 2 -4.12 22.84 -19.43
CA THR A 2 -3.29 21.62 -19.27
C THR A 2 -4.11 20.41 -19.66
N TYR A 3 -3.75 19.82 -20.80
CA TYR A 3 -4.40 18.68 -21.42
C TYR A 3 -4.16 17.41 -20.58
N THR A 4 -5.12 17.01 -19.75
CA THR A 4 -5.18 15.65 -19.20
C THR A 4 -5.66 14.72 -20.31
N LYS A 5 -4.73 14.27 -21.17
CA LYS A 5 -5.01 13.21 -22.15
C LYS A 5 -5.29 11.92 -21.37
N LYS A 6 -6.57 11.53 -21.30
CA LYS A 6 -6.98 10.18 -20.95
C LYS A 6 -6.28 9.24 -21.94
N MET A 7 -5.31 8.47 -21.46
CA MET A 7 -4.86 7.28 -22.19
C MET A 7 -6.02 6.29 -22.08
N SER A 8 -6.63 5.93 -23.19
CA SER A 8 -7.59 4.82 -23.23
C SER A 8 -6.93 3.59 -22.62
N ASP A 9 -7.67 2.84 -21.79
CA ASP A 9 -7.28 1.53 -21.22
C ASP A 9 -7.19 0.42 -22.30
N GLU A 10 -6.88 0.79 -23.54
CA GLU A 10 -6.86 -0.13 -24.67
C GLU A 10 -5.50 -0.84 -24.71
N PRO A 11 -5.46 -2.19 -24.60
CA PRO A 11 -4.22 -2.93 -24.54
C PRO A 11 -3.48 -2.82 -25.88
N MET A 12 -2.34 -2.13 -25.88
CA MET A 12 -1.51 -1.94 -27.07
C MET A 12 -0.83 -3.25 -27.44
N LYS A 13 -1.17 -3.83 -28.60
CA LYS A 13 -0.56 -5.08 -29.08
C LYS A 13 0.69 -4.80 -29.91
N TYR A 14 1.80 -5.46 -29.57
CA TYR A 14 3.04 -5.46 -30.35
C TYR A 14 3.53 -6.89 -30.54
N LYS A 15 3.76 -7.29 -31.79
CA LYS A 15 4.19 -8.66 -32.14
C LYS A 15 3.32 -9.76 -31.52
N GLY A 16 2.01 -9.57 -31.51
CA GLY A 16 1.05 -10.52 -30.94
C GLY A 16 1.01 -10.61 -29.41
N ARG A 17 1.80 -9.78 -28.69
CA ARG A 17 1.75 -9.65 -27.23
C ARG A 17 1.11 -8.34 -26.83
N GLU A 18 0.33 -8.38 -25.77
CA GLU A 18 -0.21 -7.16 -25.15
C GLU A 18 0.88 -6.46 -24.34
N ILE A 19 1.08 -5.18 -24.63
CA ILE A 19 1.98 -4.28 -23.92
C ILE A 19 1.14 -3.38 -23.02
N LEU A 20 1.45 -3.44 -21.72
CA LEU A 20 0.98 -2.47 -20.75
C LEU A 20 1.97 -1.32 -20.67
N THR A 21 1.54 -0.13 -21.10
CA THR A 21 2.36 1.08 -20.96
C THR A 21 2.23 1.59 -19.53
N LEU A 22 3.28 1.40 -18.73
CA LEU A 22 3.33 1.94 -17.37
C LEU A 22 3.78 3.40 -17.39
N LYS A 23 3.22 4.20 -16.48
CA LYS A 23 3.71 5.57 -16.24
C LYS A 23 5.19 5.53 -15.85
N GLN A 24 5.99 6.39 -16.46
CA GLN A 24 7.40 6.54 -16.09
C GLN A 24 7.49 7.17 -14.69
N ILE A 25 8.02 6.41 -13.73
CA ILE A 25 8.27 6.88 -12.36
C ILE A 25 9.77 7.18 -12.22
N PRO A 26 10.15 8.39 -11.76
CA PRO A 26 11.54 8.74 -11.49
C PRO A 26 12.21 7.73 -10.57
N ARG A 27 13.49 7.40 -10.84
CA ARG A 27 14.24 6.39 -10.06
C ARG A 27 14.22 6.69 -8.56
N ARG A 28 14.45 7.95 -8.16
CA ARG A 28 14.39 8.39 -6.75
C ARG A 28 13.10 7.98 -6.04
N VAL A 29 11.95 8.22 -6.68
CA VAL A 29 10.63 7.85 -6.15
C VAL A 29 10.46 6.34 -6.06
N ARG A 30 11.03 5.59 -7.01
CA ARG A 30 11.00 4.12 -7.00
C ARG A 30 11.80 3.54 -5.83
N ASP A 31 13.00 4.07 -5.61
CA ASP A 31 13.88 3.62 -4.53
C ASP A 31 13.28 3.92 -3.15
N GLN A 32 12.70 5.12 -2.97
CA GLN A 32 11.94 5.46 -1.77
C GLN A 32 10.77 4.50 -1.53
N ARG A 33 9.97 4.19 -2.57
CA ARG A 33 8.86 3.23 -2.44
C ARG A 33 9.30 1.83 -2.02
N ARG A 34 10.51 1.42 -2.43
CA ARG A 34 11.10 0.13 -2.05
C ARG A 34 11.44 0.09 -0.56
N GLN A 35 11.83 1.22 0.04
CA GLN A 35 12.13 1.29 1.48
C GLN A 35 10.88 0.99 2.33
N TYR A 36 9.69 1.40 1.90
CA TYR A 36 8.42 1.10 2.59
C TYR A 36 7.82 -0.29 2.24
N GLN A 37 8.56 -1.15 1.53
CA GLN A 37 8.04 -2.43 1.05
C GLN A 37 7.58 -3.33 2.21
N PHE A 38 8.31 -3.35 3.33
CA PHE A 38 7.98 -4.12 4.53
C PHE A 38 6.57 -3.78 5.06
N LEU A 39 6.27 -2.48 5.14
CA LEU A 39 4.98 -2.01 5.62
C LEU A 39 3.87 -2.34 4.62
N THR A 40 4.10 -2.13 3.33
CA THR A 40 3.09 -2.42 2.32
C THR A 40 2.77 -3.89 2.19
N ALA A 41 3.74 -4.80 2.33
CA ALA A 41 3.49 -6.24 2.33
C ALA A 41 2.54 -6.64 3.46
N GLN A 42 2.68 -6.00 4.62
CA GLN A 42 1.88 -6.28 5.81
C GLN A 42 0.49 -5.67 5.69
N LEU A 43 0.38 -4.44 5.21
CA LEU A 43 -0.92 -3.83 4.90
C LEU A 43 -1.73 -4.66 3.90
N ILE A 44 -1.07 -5.24 2.89
CA ILE A 44 -1.70 -6.17 1.94
C ILE A 44 -2.17 -7.43 2.66
N LYS A 45 -1.34 -8.02 3.55
CA LYS A 45 -1.71 -9.20 4.36
C LYS A 45 -2.95 -8.96 5.21
N TYR A 46 -3.09 -7.77 5.80
CA TYR A 46 -4.24 -7.40 6.61
C TYR A 46 -5.43 -6.83 5.81
N SER A 47 -5.39 -6.92 4.47
CA SER A 47 -6.39 -6.34 3.54
C SER A 47 -6.73 -4.87 3.83
N VAL A 48 -5.74 -4.11 4.28
CA VAL A 48 -5.90 -2.70 4.65
C VAL A 48 -5.71 -1.81 3.44
N THR A 49 -6.65 -0.88 3.24
CA THR A 49 -6.55 0.15 2.21
C THR A 49 -5.46 1.17 2.56
N PHE A 50 -4.52 1.34 1.65
CA PHE A 50 -3.50 2.39 1.75
C PHE A 50 -3.32 3.09 0.40
N ARG A 51 -2.94 4.36 0.46
CA ARG A 51 -2.62 5.18 -0.71
C ARG A 51 -1.22 5.76 -0.54
N ARG A 52 -0.37 5.59 -1.56
CA ARG A 52 0.92 6.28 -1.62
C ARG A 52 0.68 7.76 -1.91
N GLN A 53 1.21 8.62 -1.06
CA GLN A 53 1.29 10.05 -1.33
C GLN A 53 2.59 10.30 -2.11
N ILE A 54 2.51 11.12 -3.16
CA ILE A 54 3.68 11.55 -3.94
C ILE A 54 4.04 12.95 -3.45
N PRO A 55 5.32 13.30 -3.22
CA PRO A 55 6.53 12.49 -3.45
C PRO A 55 6.89 11.55 -2.29
N GLU A 56 6.53 11.89 -1.06
CA GLU A 56 6.89 11.14 0.14
C GLU A 56 5.65 10.87 1.01
N GLY A 57 5.60 9.65 1.55
CA GLY A 57 4.62 9.24 2.54
C GLY A 57 3.53 8.27 2.08
N ILE A 58 2.92 7.59 3.05
CA ILE A 58 1.84 6.63 2.87
C ILE A 58 0.69 7.01 3.78
N LEU A 59 -0.50 7.12 3.19
CA LEU A 59 -1.74 7.25 3.94
C LEU A 59 -2.33 5.86 4.15
N ILE A 60 -2.50 5.47 5.40
CA ILE A 60 -3.02 4.16 5.79
C ILE A 60 -4.36 4.38 6.49
N CYS A 61 -5.41 3.69 6.06
CA CYS A 61 -6.68 3.64 6.78
C CYS A 61 -6.71 2.38 7.66
N TRP A 62 -6.29 2.50 8.92
CA TRP A 62 -6.22 1.37 9.85
C TRP A 62 -7.31 1.50 10.91
N GLN A 63 -8.23 0.52 10.99
CA GLN A 63 -9.35 0.51 11.96
C GLN A 63 -10.11 1.85 11.98
N ASP A 64 -10.52 2.33 10.79
CA ASP A 64 -11.23 3.60 10.56
C ASP A 64 -10.45 4.88 10.93
N LYS A 65 -9.19 4.76 11.37
CA LYS A 65 -8.27 5.88 11.59
C LYS A 65 -7.33 6.05 10.42
N LYS A 66 -7.11 7.31 10.01
CA LYS A 66 -6.18 7.67 8.95
C LYS A 66 -4.83 8.04 9.55
N PHE A 67 -3.81 7.24 9.22
CA PHE A 67 -2.43 7.49 9.61
C PHE A 67 -1.67 8.03 8.42
N ARG A 68 -1.01 9.17 8.62
CA ARG A 68 -0.11 9.76 7.64
C ARG A 68 1.33 9.49 8.07
N ILE A 69 2.01 8.65 7.30
CA ILE A 69 3.39 8.28 7.55
C ILE A 69 4.25 9.02 6.53
N ASP A 70 4.96 10.04 6.98
CA ASP A 70 5.83 10.85 6.12
C ASP A 70 7.31 10.42 6.18
N SER A 71 7.71 9.64 7.19
CA SER A 71 9.10 9.19 7.39
C SER A 71 9.21 7.68 7.63
N LEU A 72 10.39 7.13 7.38
CA LEU A 72 10.69 5.71 7.63
C LEU A 72 10.64 5.37 9.12
N ASP A 73 11.12 6.26 9.99
CA ASP A 73 11.09 6.00 11.44
C ASP A 73 9.66 5.84 11.96
N LYS A 74 8.75 6.72 11.52
CA LYS A 74 7.31 6.59 11.81
C LYS A 74 6.71 5.32 11.22
N ALA A 75 7.22 4.86 10.06
CA ALA A 75 6.79 3.60 9.46
C ALA A 75 7.20 2.39 10.32
N HIS A 76 8.42 2.39 10.85
CA HIS A 76 8.91 1.36 11.75
C HIS A 76 8.16 1.38 13.08
N GLU A 77 7.90 2.56 13.65
CA GLU A 77 7.13 2.71 14.88
C GLU A 77 5.69 2.21 14.71
N PHE A 78 5.03 2.59 13.60
CA PHE A 78 3.69 2.10 13.26
C PHE A 78 3.68 0.59 13.06
N PHE A 79 4.69 0.05 12.37
CA PHE A 79 4.84 -1.38 12.17
C PHE A 79 4.98 -2.12 13.51
N GLY A 80 5.84 -1.63 14.41
CA GLY A 80 6.04 -2.21 15.74
C GLY A 80 4.80 -2.11 16.64
N HIS A 81 4.06 -1.01 16.62
CA HIS A 81 2.87 -0.89 17.49
C HIS A 81 1.67 -1.69 16.97
N HIS A 82 1.44 -1.73 15.66
CA HIS A 82 0.22 -2.30 15.10
C HIS A 82 0.36 -3.71 14.54
N CYS A 83 1.54 -4.13 14.07
CA CYS A 83 1.73 -5.51 13.59
C CYS A 83 2.07 -6.46 14.74
N THR A 84 2.88 -6.07 15.72
CA THR A 84 3.19 -6.92 16.89
C THR A 84 1.96 -7.14 17.78
N ALA A 85 1.11 -6.12 17.94
CA ALA A 85 -0.11 -6.22 18.75
C ALA A 85 -1.23 -7.09 18.12
N LYS A 86 -1.14 -7.42 16.83
CA LYS A 86 -2.19 -8.18 16.11
C LYS A 86 -1.94 -9.68 15.99
N GLU A 87 -0.77 -10.19 16.36
CA GLU A 87 -0.63 -11.64 16.57
C GLU A 87 -1.54 -12.13 17.70
N GLN A 88 -1.88 -11.27 18.66
CA GLN A 88 -2.83 -11.59 19.74
C GLN A 88 -4.30 -11.40 19.34
N LYS A 89 -4.66 -10.31 18.63
CA LYS A 89 -6.09 -10.03 18.36
C LYS A 89 -6.72 -10.95 17.30
N CYS A 90 -5.93 -11.52 16.38
CA CYS A 90 -6.44 -12.54 15.46
C CYS A 90 -6.69 -13.90 16.11
N ARG A 91 -6.18 -14.14 17.33
CA ARG A 91 -6.45 -15.40 18.07
C ARG A 91 -7.77 -15.33 18.84
N GLU A 92 -8.10 -14.17 19.40
CA GLU A 92 -9.31 -13.99 20.23
C GLU A 92 -10.62 -13.94 19.41
N GLU A 93 -10.60 -13.41 18.18
CA GLU A 93 -11.82 -13.36 17.35
C GLU A 93 -12.20 -14.71 16.70
N ILE A 94 -11.27 -15.68 16.64
CA ILE A 94 -11.57 -17.04 16.14
C ILE A 94 -12.17 -17.90 17.26
N GLU A 95 -11.80 -17.66 18.52
CA GLU A 95 -12.26 -18.46 19.67
C GLU A 95 -13.66 -18.07 20.16
N SER A 96 -14.11 -16.83 19.92
CA SER A 96 -15.48 -16.39 20.26
C SER A 96 -16.55 -16.70 19.19
N LYS A 97 -16.19 -17.42 18.10
CA LYS A 97 -17.14 -17.83 17.04
C LYS A 97 -17.41 -19.33 16.98
N SER A 98 -16.97 -20.09 17.99
CA SER A 98 -17.20 -21.54 18.07
C SER A 98 -18.10 -21.99 19.24
N GLN A 99 -18.76 -21.04 19.92
CA GLN A 99 -19.84 -21.34 20.87
C GLN A 99 -21.07 -20.49 20.54
N ASP A 100 -21.83 -20.91 19.54
CA ASP A 100 -23.31 -20.89 19.51
C ASP A 100 -23.79 -21.74 18.33
#